data_AF-A0A7S4HSY8-F1
#
_entry.id   AF-A0A7S4HSY8-F1
#
_cell.length_a   1.000
_cell.length_b   1.000
_cell.length_c   1.000
_cell.angle_alpha   90.00
_cell.angle_beta   90.00
_cell.angle_gamma   90.00
#
_symmetry.space_group_name_H-M   'P 1'
#
loop_
_entity.id
_entity.type
_entity.pdbx_description
1 polymer ?
#
loop_
_entity_poly.entity_id
_entity_poly.type
_entity_poly.pdbx_seq_one_letter_code
_entity_poly.pdbx_strand_id
1 'polypeptide(L)'
;MSSRFFFVFCLFVGVMSLPGNTDNEKLLALCAKPYKDQIIWFLNAFWHKIEDQAETLWQFKHKCEELDLEKHEEGNALDEMSAHRFLEIFNETMTVREMRAKLRSSGAIGEGRVPNVPITHILIFRFDIDWRYLVNASQGDNKEEIEKAQRMLEGVQAAYEESNERASEAAKAVIEAESREAASKRAEVEAKEREEEAHAAKAELEAALAELHAQESAYEQKTQTLTKKSEEGGVVSRNKAKNELAQHLGEDPLPLRKAKITQAAAVKKAERATLAAAEARTAAAEATKRATEAKEECKRTKEAAEKALEEAKQKLKEAEDYLNEVKSRPGQAQGAIWWIERELHEAKAYVPERKGGYRKK
;
A
#
# COMPACT_ATOMS: atom_id res chain seq x y z
N MET A 1 -6.32 -7.36 3.45
CA MET A 1 -6.13 -7.33 4.91
C MET A 1 -6.13 -5.88 5.34
N SER A 2 -7.32 -5.29 5.45
CA SER A 2 -7.50 -3.94 5.99
C SER A 2 -7.97 -4.10 7.43
N SER A 3 -7.06 -3.89 8.37
CA SER A 3 -7.46 -3.61 9.75
C SER A 3 -8.10 -2.23 9.74
N ARG A 4 -9.43 -2.21 9.75
CA ARG A 4 -10.21 -1.02 10.13
C ARG A 4 -9.87 -0.75 11.60
N PHE A 5 -8.93 0.17 11.83
CA PHE A 5 -8.77 0.81 13.13
C PHE A 5 -10.05 1.60 13.41
N PHE A 6 -10.89 1.04 14.28
CA PHE A 6 -12.01 1.75 14.85
C PHE A 6 -11.42 2.77 15.82
N PHE A 7 -11.28 4.01 15.37
CA PHE A 7 -10.98 5.15 16.25
C PHE A 7 -12.19 5.33 17.17
N VAL A 8 -12.17 4.69 18.33
CA VAL A 8 -13.15 4.94 19.39
C VAL A 8 -12.74 6.23 20.08
N PHE A 9 -13.52 7.24 19.76
CA PHE A 9 -13.59 8.56 20.36
C PHE A 9 -13.58 8.46 21.90
N CYS A 10 -12.43 8.69 22.54
CA CYS A 10 -12.36 8.90 23.98
C CYS A 10 -12.47 10.39 24.28
N LEU A 11 -13.70 10.89 24.37
CA LEU A 11 -14.01 12.19 24.96
C LEU A 11 -13.64 12.16 26.45
N PHE A 12 -12.37 12.41 26.78
CA PHE A 12 -11.94 12.50 28.17
C PHE A 12 -12.12 13.93 28.69
N VAL A 13 -13.23 14.14 29.40
CA VAL A 13 -13.44 15.32 30.25
C VAL A 13 -12.51 15.19 31.46
N GLY A 14 -11.35 15.86 31.41
CA GLY A 14 -10.36 15.87 32.51
C GLY A 14 -10.61 17.00 33.51
N VAL A 15 -11.18 16.70 34.67
CA VAL A 15 -11.24 17.62 35.82
C VAL A 15 -9.83 17.75 36.43
N MET A 16 -9.41 18.95 36.83
CA MET A 16 -8.10 19.25 37.49
C MET A 16 -7.92 18.56 38.85
N SER A 17 -8.92 17.79 39.28
CA SER A 17 -8.96 17.01 40.50
C SER A 17 -9.63 15.67 40.18
N LEU A 18 -9.15 14.60 40.81
CA LEU A 18 -9.81 13.30 40.75
C LEU A 18 -11.20 13.40 41.41
N PRO A 19 -12.22 12.72 40.86
CA PRO A 19 -13.52 12.63 41.53
C PRO A 19 -13.37 11.81 42.81
N GLY A 20 -14.02 12.28 43.88
CA GLY A 20 -13.97 11.62 45.20
C GLY A 20 -13.80 12.62 46.34
N ASN A 21 -14.50 12.36 47.45
CA ASN A 21 -14.44 13.15 48.68
C ASN A 21 -13.32 12.66 49.61
N THR A 22 -12.86 11.43 49.44
CA THR A 22 -11.76 10.84 50.21
C THR A 22 -10.55 10.54 49.32
N ASP A 23 -9.35 10.53 49.90
CA ASP A 23 -8.12 10.19 49.15
C ASP A 23 -8.22 8.79 48.52
N ASN A 24 -8.88 7.84 49.19
CA ASN A 24 -9.13 6.49 48.67
C ASN A 24 -10.03 6.50 47.43
N GLU A 25 -11.11 7.28 47.44
CA GLU A 25 -11.99 7.44 46.27
C GLU A 25 -11.24 8.05 45.09
N LYS A 26 -10.39 9.05 45.35
CA LYS A 26 -9.53 9.66 44.34
C LYS A 26 -8.53 8.64 43.78
N LEU A 27 -7.91 7.82 44.63
CA LEU A 27 -6.98 6.77 44.21
C LEU A 27 -7.66 5.74 43.31
N LEU A 28 -8.87 5.30 43.67
CA LEU A 28 -9.67 4.40 42.84
C LEU A 28 -10.01 5.03 41.48
N ALA A 29 -10.37 6.32 41.47
CA ALA A 29 -10.64 7.05 40.24
C ALA A 29 -9.40 7.17 39.35
N LEU A 30 -8.21 7.38 39.93
CA LEU A 30 -6.94 7.38 39.20
C LEU A 30 -6.66 6.01 38.59
N CYS A 31 -6.80 4.95 39.38
CA CYS A 31 -6.57 3.58 38.94
C CYS A 31 -7.55 3.09 37.87
N ALA A 32 -8.70 3.74 37.73
CA ALA A 32 -9.67 3.42 36.69
C ALA A 32 -9.30 4.00 35.32
N LYS A 33 -8.40 4.99 35.25
CA LYS A 33 -7.93 5.61 34.01
C LYS A 33 -7.05 4.67 33.19
N PRO A 34 -6.87 4.89 31.87
CA PRO A 34 -5.91 4.16 31.06
C PRO A 34 -4.48 4.21 31.62
N TYR A 35 -3.64 3.23 31.27
CA TYR A 35 -2.24 3.19 31.72
C TYR A 35 -1.48 4.49 31.45
N LYS A 36 -1.66 5.08 30.26
CA LYS A 36 -1.08 6.37 29.86
C LYS A 36 -1.43 7.48 30.85
N ASP A 37 -2.71 7.64 31.16
CA ASP A 37 -3.20 8.72 32.03
C ASP A 37 -2.74 8.53 33.48
N GLN A 38 -2.67 7.29 33.96
CA GLN A 38 -2.10 6.97 35.27
C GLN A 38 -0.63 7.40 35.37
N ILE A 39 0.16 7.12 34.34
CA ILE A 39 1.58 7.47 34.29
C ILE A 39 1.78 8.98 34.16
N ILE A 40 1.02 9.66 33.29
CA ILE A 40 1.07 11.12 33.14
C ILE A 40 0.73 11.82 34.46
N TRP A 41 -0.31 11.34 35.16
CA TRP A 41 -0.68 11.88 36.47
C TRP A 41 0.47 11.77 37.49
N PHE A 42 1.13 10.61 37.50
CA PHE A 42 2.29 10.34 38.36
C PHE A 42 3.50 11.21 37.98
N LEU A 43 3.79 11.35 36.68
CA LEU A 43 4.86 12.21 36.16
C LEU A 43 4.64 13.68 36.53
N ASN A 44 3.42 14.18 36.39
CA ASN A 44 3.08 15.55 36.78
C ASN A 44 3.27 15.78 38.29
N ALA A 45 2.86 14.81 39.12
CA ALA A 45 2.95 14.92 40.56
C ALA A 45 4.39 14.92 41.09
N PHE A 46 5.30 14.21 40.43
CA PHE A 46 6.66 13.98 40.94
C PHE A 46 7.79 14.40 40.00
N TRP A 47 7.51 15.17 38.95
CA TRP A 47 8.45 15.50 37.87
C TRP A 47 9.90 15.74 38.32
N HIS A 48 10.13 16.67 39.25
CA HIS A 48 11.47 17.02 39.75
C HIS A 48 12.26 15.88 40.40
N LYS A 49 11.61 14.78 40.78
CA LYS A 49 12.23 13.60 41.38
C LYS A 49 12.45 12.46 40.40
N ILE A 50 11.70 12.41 39.29
CA ILE A 50 11.62 11.23 38.40
C ILE A 50 11.75 11.57 36.90
N GLU A 51 12.13 12.79 36.55
CA GLU A 51 12.28 13.23 35.15
C GLU A 51 13.27 12.35 34.36
N ASP A 52 14.30 11.84 35.03
CA ASP A 52 15.28 10.90 34.47
C ASP A 52 14.69 9.51 34.17
N GLN A 53 13.58 9.16 34.82
CA GLN A 53 12.87 7.91 34.63
C GLN A 53 11.68 8.00 33.67
N ALA A 54 11.41 9.16 33.08
CA ALA A 54 10.27 9.35 32.17
C ALA A 54 10.29 8.37 30.98
N GLU A 55 11.46 8.11 30.38
CA GLU A 55 11.59 7.11 29.30
C GLU A 55 11.32 5.67 29.79
N THR A 56 11.67 5.37 31.04
CA THR A 56 11.35 4.06 31.64
C THR A 56 9.84 3.92 31.83
N LEU A 57 9.17 4.98 32.29
CA LEU A 57 7.72 5.01 32.45
C LEU A 57 6.98 4.93 31.10
N TRP A 58 7.55 5.50 30.04
CA TRP A 58 7.07 5.27 28.67
C TRP A 58 7.13 3.79 28.27
N GLN A 59 8.22 3.10 28.57
CA GLN A 59 8.34 1.65 28.33
C GLN A 59 7.36 0.85 29.19
N PHE A 60 7.06 1.31 30.40
CA PHE A 60 6.08 0.66 31.28
C PHE A 60 4.70 0.65 30.64
N LYS A 61 4.26 1.77 30.04
CA LYS A 61 3.00 1.84 29.30
C LYS A 61 2.91 0.74 28.24
N HIS A 62 3.90 0.65 27.35
CA HIS A 62 3.90 -0.36 26.28
C HIS A 62 3.90 -1.79 26.82
N LYS A 63 4.62 -2.05 27.91
CA LYS A 63 4.64 -3.38 28.54
C LYS A 63 3.33 -3.73 29.24
N CYS A 64 2.64 -2.76 29.82
CA CYS A 64 1.29 -2.99 30.33
C CYS A 64 0.32 -3.35 29.20
N GLU A 65 0.37 -2.66 28.07
CA GLU A 65 -0.53 -2.93 26.93
C GLU A 65 -0.25 -4.27 26.25
N GLU A 66 1.01 -4.69 26.20
CA GLU A 66 1.43 -5.99 25.70
C GLU A 66 0.95 -7.13 26.62
N LEU A 67 0.99 -6.92 27.94
CA LEU A 67 0.62 -7.92 28.94
C LEU A 67 -0.89 -7.96 29.24
N ASP A 68 -1.61 -6.87 28.98
CA ASP A 68 -3.06 -6.81 29.09
C ASP A 68 -3.71 -7.45 27.86
N LEU A 69 -3.90 -8.77 27.91
CA LEU A 69 -4.43 -9.56 26.80
C LEU A 69 -5.92 -9.33 26.52
N GLU A 70 -6.64 -8.66 27.43
CA GLU A 70 -8.08 -8.41 27.27
C GLU A 70 -8.35 -7.02 26.70
N LYS A 71 -7.71 -5.99 27.25
CA LYS A 71 -8.02 -4.59 26.95
C LYS A 71 -6.91 -3.83 26.26
N HIS A 72 -5.68 -4.37 26.22
CA HIS A 72 -4.54 -3.74 25.57
C HIS A 72 -4.39 -2.25 25.95
N GLU A 73 -4.41 -1.35 24.96
CA GLU A 73 -4.29 0.12 25.13
C GLU A 73 -5.44 0.76 25.92
N GLU A 74 -6.62 0.11 25.96
CA GLU A 74 -7.79 0.55 26.73
C GLU A 74 -7.79 -0.01 28.18
N GLY A 75 -6.73 -0.76 28.53
CA GLY A 75 -6.56 -1.34 29.85
C GLY A 75 -6.24 -0.32 30.94
N ASN A 76 -6.50 -0.72 32.19
CA ASN A 76 -6.25 0.10 33.37
C ASN A 76 -5.54 -0.64 34.52
N ALA A 77 -5.50 -1.97 34.48
CA ALA A 77 -4.85 -2.79 35.49
C ALA A 77 -4.51 -4.17 34.93
N LEU A 78 -3.34 -4.69 35.32
CA LEU A 78 -2.89 -6.02 34.94
C LEU A 78 -3.43 -7.07 35.92
N ASP A 79 -3.72 -8.28 35.45
CA ASP A 79 -3.96 -9.38 36.38
C ASP A 79 -2.68 -9.69 37.19
N GLU A 80 -2.85 -10.41 38.30
CA GLU A 80 -1.76 -10.74 39.22
C GLU A 80 -0.54 -11.42 38.59
N MET A 81 -0.75 -12.33 37.61
CA MET A 81 0.35 -13.02 36.94
C MET A 81 1.04 -12.10 35.93
N SER A 82 0.26 -11.29 35.21
CA SER A 82 0.79 -10.29 34.29
C SER A 82 1.54 -9.17 35.00
N ALA A 83 1.06 -8.72 36.17
CA ALA A 83 1.77 -7.76 37.02
C ALA A 83 3.09 -8.32 37.57
N HIS A 84 3.12 -9.61 37.93
CA HIS A 84 4.35 -10.28 38.34
C HIS A 84 5.36 -10.37 37.18
N ARG A 85 4.91 -10.80 35.99
CA ARG A 85 5.72 -10.84 34.77
C ARG A 85 6.24 -9.46 34.36
N PHE A 86 5.42 -8.42 34.53
CA PHE A 86 5.82 -7.03 34.30
C PHE A 86 7.05 -6.65 35.15
N LEU A 87 7.05 -6.98 36.44
CA LEU A 87 8.17 -6.68 37.33
C LEU A 87 9.44 -7.45 36.96
N GLU A 88 9.31 -8.71 36.55
CA GLU A 88 10.45 -9.50 36.06
C GLU A 88 11.11 -8.87 34.83
N ILE A 89 10.30 -8.37 33.88
CA ILE A 89 10.80 -7.70 32.66
C ILE A 89 11.67 -6.47 33.01
N PHE A 90 11.34 -5.75 34.08
CA PHE A 90 12.08 -4.59 34.54
C PHE A 90 13.09 -4.90 35.64
N ASN A 91 13.59 -6.14 35.66
CA ASN A 91 14.63 -6.66 36.56
C ASN A 91 14.29 -6.57 38.06
N GLU A 92 13.00 -6.53 38.40
CA GLU A 92 12.53 -6.67 39.78
C GLU A 92 12.07 -8.11 40.03
N THR A 93 13.03 -9.02 40.20
CA THR A 93 12.73 -10.40 40.54
C THR A 93 12.27 -10.48 41.99
N MET A 94 10.99 -10.78 42.18
CA MET A 94 10.43 -11.08 43.49
C MET A 94 9.39 -12.19 43.36
N THR A 95 9.10 -12.90 44.45
CA THR A 95 8.02 -13.86 44.46
C THR A 95 6.66 -13.15 44.46
N VAL A 96 5.60 -13.81 43.97
CA VAL A 96 4.21 -13.27 44.05
C VAL A 96 3.82 -12.93 45.49
N ARG A 97 4.33 -13.68 46.48
CA ARG A 97 4.11 -13.39 47.90
C ARG A 97 4.76 -12.09 48.35
N GLU A 98 5.99 -11.83 47.91
CA GLU A 98 6.70 -10.58 48.18
C GLU A 98 6.06 -9.40 47.46
N MET A 99 5.63 -9.57 46.20
CA MET A 99 4.88 -8.55 45.47
C MET A 99 3.60 -8.14 46.22
N ARG A 100 2.80 -9.12 46.69
CA ARG A 100 1.62 -8.85 47.54
C ARG A 100 1.97 -8.14 48.85
N ALA A 101 3.12 -8.45 49.44
CA ALA A 101 3.57 -7.79 50.67
C ALA A 101 3.93 -6.33 50.41
N LYS A 102 4.69 -6.04 49.34
CA LYS A 102 5.05 -4.67 48.92
C LYS A 102 3.85 -3.84 48.50
N LEU A 103 2.93 -4.42 47.75
CA LEU A 103 1.68 -3.76 47.38
C LEU A 103 0.85 -3.37 48.61
N ARG A 104 0.81 -4.22 49.64
CA ARG A 104 0.14 -3.90 50.91
C ARG A 104 0.91 -2.93 51.80
N SER A 105 2.24 -2.97 51.78
CA SER A 105 3.05 -2.05 52.58
C SER A 105 2.90 -0.59 52.15
N SER A 106 2.49 -0.34 50.89
CA SER A 106 2.14 1.00 50.42
C SER A 106 0.94 1.62 51.14
N GLY A 107 0.09 0.81 51.79
CA GLY A 107 -1.16 1.26 52.41
C GLY A 107 -2.23 1.76 51.42
N ALA A 108 -1.96 1.70 50.11
CA ALA A 108 -2.87 2.09 49.04
C ALA A 108 -3.92 1.00 48.74
N ILE A 109 -3.66 -0.23 49.17
CA ILE A 109 -4.50 -1.40 48.96
C ILE A 109 -5.04 -1.89 50.31
N GLY A 110 -6.35 -2.14 50.39
CA GLY A 110 -6.99 -2.72 51.58
C GLY A 110 -6.59 -4.17 51.87
N GLU A 111 -7.05 -4.70 53.00
CA GLU A 111 -6.80 -6.09 53.40
C GLU A 111 -7.56 -7.08 52.49
N GLY A 112 -6.87 -7.70 51.53
CA GLY A 112 -7.49 -8.70 50.65
C GLY A 112 -6.63 -9.14 49.46
N ARG A 113 -7.18 -10.03 48.63
CA ARG A 113 -6.59 -10.38 47.33
C ARG A 113 -6.92 -9.25 46.33
N VAL A 114 -5.90 -8.78 45.62
CA VAL A 114 -6.05 -7.81 44.53
C VAL A 114 -6.10 -8.59 43.23
N PRO A 115 -7.27 -8.73 42.57
CA PRO A 115 -7.36 -9.49 41.33
C PRO A 115 -6.65 -8.79 40.17
N ASN A 116 -6.74 -7.45 40.12
CA ASN A 116 -6.13 -6.62 39.10
C ASN A 116 -5.31 -5.51 39.77
N VAL A 117 -4.07 -5.35 39.35
CA VAL A 117 -3.08 -4.41 39.87
C VAL A 117 -2.93 -3.24 38.88
N PRO A 118 -3.45 -2.05 39.20
CA PRO A 118 -3.22 -0.84 38.41
C PRO A 118 -1.75 -0.45 38.40
N ILE A 119 -1.27 0.13 37.28
CA ILE A 119 0.12 0.59 37.20
C ILE A 119 0.44 1.63 38.28
N THR A 120 -0.53 2.46 38.66
CA THR A 120 -0.39 3.41 39.77
C THR A 120 0.11 2.75 41.05
N HIS A 121 -0.41 1.56 41.40
CA HIS A 121 0.02 0.84 42.60
C HIS A 121 1.45 0.32 42.47
N ILE A 122 1.84 -0.10 41.26
CA ILE A 122 3.20 -0.52 40.95
C ILE A 122 4.17 0.65 41.14
N LEU A 123 3.80 1.83 40.62
CA LEU A 123 4.61 3.04 40.74
C LEU A 123 4.74 3.50 42.20
N ILE A 124 3.66 3.47 42.97
CA ILE A 124 3.67 3.86 44.39
C ILE A 124 4.72 3.07 45.18
N PHE A 125 4.75 1.74 45.06
CA PHE A 125 5.72 0.94 45.83
C PHE A 125 7.13 0.99 45.22
N ARG A 126 7.27 1.06 43.89
CA ARG A 126 8.59 1.04 43.24
C ARG A 126 9.40 2.30 43.56
N PHE A 127 8.71 3.44 43.66
CA PHE A 127 9.33 4.73 43.93
C PHE A 127 9.22 5.17 45.41
N ASP A 128 8.61 4.33 46.26
CA ASP A 128 8.38 4.61 47.69
C ASP A 128 7.71 5.98 47.92
N ILE A 129 6.55 6.16 47.29
CA ILE A 129 5.84 7.43 47.23
C ILE A 129 4.59 7.44 48.12
N ASP A 130 4.31 8.59 48.75
CA ASP A 130 3.05 8.81 49.44
C ASP A 130 1.89 8.99 48.44
N TRP A 131 1.03 7.98 48.39
CA TRP A 131 -0.14 7.96 47.52
C TRP A 131 -1.17 9.04 47.87
N ARG A 132 -1.23 9.51 49.13
CA ARG A 132 -2.13 10.61 49.52
C ARG A 132 -1.69 11.93 48.91
N TYR A 133 -0.38 12.13 48.78
CA TYR A 133 0.15 13.26 48.04
C TYR A 133 -0.13 13.11 46.55
N LEU A 134 0.12 11.93 45.96
CA LEU A 134 -0.11 11.66 44.53
C LEU A 134 -1.54 12.02 44.07
N VAL A 135 -2.56 11.65 44.82
CA VAL A 135 -3.96 11.89 44.42
C VAL A 135 -4.40 13.35 44.61
N ASN A 136 -3.65 14.14 45.37
CA ASN A 136 -3.93 15.56 45.64
C ASN A 136 -2.92 16.51 44.97
N ALA A 137 -1.95 15.97 44.23
CA ALA A 137 -0.92 16.77 43.57
C ALA A 137 -1.50 17.63 42.45
N SER A 138 -0.99 18.85 42.33
CA SER A 138 -1.37 19.75 41.22
C SER A 138 -0.98 19.13 39.88
N GLN A 139 -1.91 19.17 38.93
CA GLN A 139 -1.73 18.66 37.57
C GLN A 139 -1.35 19.76 36.58
N GLY A 140 -0.91 20.93 37.07
CA GLY A 140 -0.62 22.11 36.25
C GLY A 140 -1.88 22.93 35.92
N ASP A 141 -1.67 24.22 35.64
CA ASP A 141 -2.76 25.16 35.34
C ASP A 141 -3.03 25.30 33.82
N ASN A 142 -2.21 24.65 33.00
CA ASN A 142 -2.14 24.79 31.54
C ASN A 142 -3.02 23.79 30.77
N LYS A 143 -4.20 23.48 31.32
CA LYS A 143 -5.08 22.44 30.77
C LYS A 143 -5.47 22.71 29.32
N GLU A 144 -5.90 23.93 29.02
CA GLU A 144 -6.31 24.30 27.67
C GLU A 144 -5.16 24.14 26.67
N GLU A 145 -3.95 24.46 27.10
CA GLU A 145 -2.76 24.32 26.28
C GLU A 145 -2.42 22.86 26.00
N ILE A 146 -2.51 21.99 27.01
CA ILE A 146 -2.28 20.54 26.86
C ILE A 146 -3.34 19.91 25.95
N GLU A 147 -4.62 20.26 26.13
CA GLU A 147 -5.70 19.77 25.25
C GLU A 147 -5.54 20.24 23.80
N LYS A 148 -5.02 21.46 23.61
CA LYS A 148 -4.68 21.95 22.26
C LYS A 148 -3.47 21.22 21.68
N ALA A 149 -2.44 20.95 22.47
CA ALA A 149 -1.27 20.19 22.03
C ALA A 149 -1.63 18.74 21.66
N GLN A 150 -2.51 18.09 22.45
CA GLN A 150 -3.06 16.77 22.12
C GLN A 150 -3.84 16.78 20.81
N ARG A 151 -4.73 17.75 20.60
CA ARG A 151 -5.45 17.91 19.32
C ARG A 151 -4.51 18.14 18.13
N MET A 152 -3.44 18.90 18.32
CA MET A 152 -2.41 19.08 17.29
C MET A 152 -1.71 17.76 16.99
N LEU A 153 -1.36 16.98 18.01
CA LEU A 153 -0.75 15.66 17.87
C LEU A 153 -1.65 14.67 17.13
N GLU A 154 -2.94 14.61 17.47
CA GLU A 154 -3.93 13.82 16.73
C GLU A 154 -4.00 14.25 15.26
N GLY A 155 -3.99 15.56 15.00
CA GLY A 155 -3.95 16.11 13.65
C GLY A 155 -2.67 15.76 12.87
N VAL A 156 -1.54 15.62 13.56
CA VAL A 156 -0.25 15.16 12.99
C VAL A 156 -0.32 13.68 12.65
N GLN A 157 -0.79 12.84 13.58
CA GLN A 157 -0.95 11.40 13.37
C GLN A 157 -1.87 11.12 12.18
N ALA A 158 -3.05 11.74 12.14
CA ALA A 158 -4.00 11.59 11.04
C ALA A 158 -3.40 12.04 9.70
N ALA A 159 -2.60 13.12 9.67
CA ALA A 159 -1.94 13.58 8.45
C ALA A 159 -0.85 12.60 7.96
N TYR A 160 -0.12 11.96 8.88
CA TYR A 160 0.85 10.92 8.52
C TYR A 160 0.19 9.63 8.04
N GLU A 161 -0.95 9.25 8.64
CA GLU A 161 -1.76 8.13 8.14
C GLU A 161 -2.22 8.38 6.71
N GLU A 162 -2.82 9.55 6.45
CA GLU A 162 -3.21 9.94 5.09
C GLU A 162 -2.01 9.95 4.14
N SER A 163 -0.87 10.53 4.55
CA SER A 163 0.35 10.53 3.74
C SER A 163 0.83 9.10 3.41
N ASN A 164 0.72 8.16 4.35
CA ASN A 164 1.12 6.77 4.14
C ASN A 164 0.14 6.04 3.20
N GLU A 165 -1.15 6.31 3.32
CA GLU A 165 -2.16 5.79 2.40
C GLU A 165 -1.90 6.30 0.98
N ARG A 166 -1.64 7.60 0.81
CA ARG A 166 -1.28 8.19 -0.49
C ARG A 166 0.01 7.62 -1.06
N ALA A 167 1.02 7.39 -0.21
CA ALA A 167 2.26 6.76 -0.65
C ALA A 167 2.03 5.32 -1.13
N SER A 168 1.15 4.56 -0.47
CA SER A 168 0.74 3.22 -0.89
C SER A 168 -0.02 3.23 -2.21
N GLU A 169 -0.93 4.19 -2.41
CA GLU A 169 -1.62 4.42 -3.69
C GLU A 169 -0.62 4.74 -4.81
N ALA A 170 0.32 5.65 -4.57
CA ALA A 170 1.36 6.00 -5.53
C ALA A 170 2.25 4.80 -5.89
N ALA A 171 2.60 3.95 -4.92
CA ALA A 171 3.36 2.73 -5.18
C ALA A 171 2.60 1.74 -6.06
N LYS A 172 1.29 1.56 -5.84
CA LYS A 172 0.43 0.73 -6.70
C LYS A 172 0.33 1.30 -8.12
N ALA A 173 0.19 2.62 -8.25
CA ALA A 173 0.13 3.30 -9.53
C ALA A 173 1.44 3.15 -10.34
N VAL A 174 2.60 3.13 -9.67
CA VAL A 174 3.90 2.82 -10.33
C VAL A 174 3.88 1.41 -10.92
N ILE A 175 3.50 0.41 -10.11
CA ILE A 175 3.44 -0.99 -10.55
C ILE A 175 2.48 -1.14 -11.73
N GLU A 176 1.31 -0.50 -11.66
CA GLU A 176 0.35 -0.53 -12.78
C GLU A 176 0.95 0.12 -14.03
N ALA A 177 1.53 1.33 -13.93
CA ALA A 177 2.13 2.02 -15.06
C ALA A 177 3.24 1.19 -15.74
N GLU A 178 4.11 0.55 -14.95
CA GLU A 178 5.13 -0.36 -15.46
C GLU A 178 4.53 -1.58 -16.18
N SER A 179 3.47 -2.17 -15.61
CA SER A 179 2.77 -3.29 -16.23
C SER A 179 2.11 -2.90 -17.56
N ARG A 180 1.51 -1.71 -17.64
CA ARG A 180 0.87 -1.20 -18.85
C ARG A 180 1.90 -0.84 -19.91
N GLU A 181 3.03 -0.27 -19.51
CA GLU A 181 4.15 -0.03 -20.44
C GLU A 181 4.71 -1.33 -21.02
N ALA A 182 4.89 -2.36 -20.18
CA ALA A 182 5.32 -3.67 -20.65
C ALA A 182 4.30 -4.31 -21.62
N ALA A 183 3.00 -4.18 -21.34
CA ALA A 183 1.94 -4.65 -22.24
C ALA A 183 1.93 -3.90 -23.57
N SER A 184 2.10 -2.57 -23.55
CA SER A 184 2.21 -1.74 -24.76
C SER A 184 3.40 -2.16 -25.63
N LYS A 185 4.58 -2.39 -25.04
CA LYS A 185 5.76 -2.88 -25.76
C LYS A 185 5.52 -4.26 -26.40
N ARG A 186 4.87 -5.18 -25.69
CA ARG A 186 4.53 -6.52 -26.22
C ARG A 186 3.55 -6.42 -27.39
N ALA A 187 2.52 -5.60 -27.26
CA ALA A 187 1.54 -5.40 -28.32
C ALA A 187 2.17 -4.72 -29.56
N GLU A 188 3.13 -3.80 -29.37
CA GLU A 188 3.87 -3.20 -30.48
C GLU A 188 4.74 -4.22 -31.23
N VAL A 189 5.40 -5.12 -30.51
CA VAL A 189 6.17 -6.22 -31.12
C VAL A 189 5.25 -7.15 -31.89
N GLU A 190 4.13 -7.59 -31.30
CA GLU A 190 3.16 -8.45 -31.98
C GLU A 190 2.59 -7.77 -33.24
N ALA A 191 2.25 -6.48 -33.18
CA ALA A 191 1.78 -5.74 -34.34
C ALA A 191 2.80 -5.74 -35.49
N LYS A 192 4.08 -5.55 -35.20
CA LYS A 192 5.15 -5.61 -36.20
C LYS A 192 5.28 -7.02 -36.81
N GLU A 193 5.26 -8.06 -35.98
CA GLU A 193 5.33 -9.45 -36.46
C GLU A 193 4.14 -9.79 -37.37
N ARG A 194 2.92 -9.35 -37.02
CA ARG A 194 1.73 -9.56 -37.87
C ARG A 194 1.77 -8.74 -39.15
N GLU A 195 2.30 -7.51 -39.11
CA GLU A 195 2.50 -6.69 -40.31
C GLU A 195 3.49 -7.34 -41.28
N GLU A 196 4.58 -7.91 -40.77
CA GLU A 196 5.54 -8.69 -41.56
C GLU A 196 4.91 -9.96 -42.15
N GLU A 197 4.11 -10.70 -41.38
CA GLU A 197 3.36 -11.87 -41.86
C GLU A 197 2.37 -11.49 -42.98
N ALA A 198 1.65 -10.37 -42.82
CA ALA A 198 0.73 -9.86 -43.83
C ALA A 198 1.47 -9.44 -45.11
N HIS A 199 2.65 -8.83 -44.99
CA HIS A 199 3.50 -8.51 -46.14
C HIS A 199 3.97 -9.77 -46.88
N ALA A 200 4.43 -10.79 -46.14
CA ALA A 200 4.84 -12.06 -46.73
C ALA A 200 3.68 -12.77 -47.45
N ALA A 201 2.49 -12.80 -46.84
CA ALA A 201 1.31 -13.41 -47.44
C ALA A 201 0.83 -12.67 -48.71
N LYS A 202 0.97 -11.34 -48.75
CA LYS A 202 0.71 -10.55 -49.98
C LYS A 202 1.71 -10.87 -51.09
N ALA A 203 2.99 -10.98 -50.76
CA ALA A 203 4.02 -11.35 -51.74
C ALA A 203 3.78 -12.76 -52.32
N GLU A 204 3.36 -13.72 -51.48
CA GLU A 204 2.97 -15.06 -51.94
C GLU A 204 1.73 -15.02 -52.85
N LEU A 205 0.74 -14.18 -52.53
CA LEU A 205 -0.44 -13.98 -53.38
C LEU A 205 -0.06 -13.40 -54.75
N GLU A 206 0.81 -12.38 -54.78
CA GLU A 206 1.32 -11.80 -56.02
C GLU A 206 2.07 -12.83 -56.88
N ALA A 207 2.89 -13.68 -56.26
CA ALA A 207 3.57 -14.78 -56.95
C ALA A 207 2.57 -15.82 -57.50
N ALA A 208 1.54 -16.19 -56.73
CA ALA A 208 0.51 -17.13 -57.17
C ALA A 208 -0.36 -16.55 -58.31
N LEU A 209 -0.63 -15.24 -58.30
CA LEU A 209 -1.30 -14.53 -59.39
C LEU A 209 -0.45 -14.51 -60.67
N ALA A 210 0.86 -14.24 -60.55
CA ALA A 210 1.77 -14.25 -61.67
C ALA A 210 1.88 -15.65 -62.32
N GLU A 211 1.98 -16.70 -61.50
CA GLU A 211 1.99 -18.09 -61.99
C GLU A 211 0.67 -18.46 -62.67
N LEU A 212 -0.48 -18.05 -62.10
CA LEU A 212 -1.77 -18.28 -62.72
C LEU A 212 -1.85 -17.61 -64.10
N HIS A 213 -1.44 -16.34 -64.21
CA HIS A 213 -1.39 -15.64 -65.49
C HIS A 213 -0.41 -16.29 -66.49
N ALA A 214 0.73 -16.79 -66.03
CA ALA A 214 1.68 -17.52 -66.88
C ALA A 214 1.07 -18.83 -67.42
N GLN A 215 0.36 -19.58 -66.57
CA GLN A 215 -0.33 -20.81 -66.98
C GLN A 215 -1.51 -20.52 -67.92
N GLU A 216 -2.28 -19.47 -67.66
CA GLU A 216 -3.39 -19.04 -68.53
C GLU A 216 -2.88 -18.61 -69.91
N SER A 217 -1.85 -17.77 -69.97
CA SER A 217 -1.25 -17.35 -71.23
C SER A 217 -0.59 -18.49 -72.00
N ALA A 218 0.08 -19.44 -71.32
CA ALA A 218 0.67 -20.61 -71.96
C ALA A 218 -0.42 -21.56 -72.54
N TYR A 219 -1.53 -21.75 -71.83
CA TYR A 219 -2.68 -22.52 -72.31
C TYR A 219 -3.33 -21.83 -73.52
N GLU A 220 -3.54 -20.52 -73.44
CA GLU A 220 -4.14 -19.74 -74.53
C GLU A 220 -3.24 -19.71 -75.78
N GLN A 221 -1.93 -19.52 -75.63
CA GLN A 221 -0.97 -19.58 -76.74
C GLN A 221 -0.92 -20.96 -77.41
N LYS A 222 -0.93 -22.05 -76.63
CA LYS A 222 -1.01 -23.42 -77.17
C LYS A 222 -2.32 -23.63 -77.93
N THR A 223 -3.43 -23.16 -77.38
CA THR A 223 -4.74 -23.22 -78.05
C THR A 223 -4.69 -22.46 -79.37
N GLN A 224 -4.24 -21.20 -79.38
CA GLN A 224 -4.14 -20.38 -80.60
C GLN A 224 -3.21 -20.99 -81.66
N THR A 225 -2.05 -21.51 -81.26
CA THR A 225 -1.09 -22.13 -82.20
C THR A 225 -1.62 -23.43 -82.80
N LEU A 226 -2.30 -24.26 -82.01
CA LEU A 226 -2.95 -25.48 -82.51
C LEU A 226 -4.13 -25.15 -83.42
N THR A 227 -4.95 -24.13 -83.09
CA THR A 227 -6.05 -23.67 -83.95
C THR A 227 -5.54 -23.22 -85.31
N LYS A 228 -4.52 -22.34 -85.35
CA LYS A 228 -3.90 -21.90 -86.63
C LYS A 228 -3.35 -23.07 -87.46
N LYS A 229 -2.61 -23.99 -86.84
CA LYS A 229 -2.07 -25.19 -87.53
C LYS A 229 -3.14 -26.18 -87.99
N SER A 230 -4.34 -26.12 -87.42
CA SER A 230 -5.49 -26.95 -87.83
C SER A 230 -6.22 -26.40 -89.05
N GLU A 231 -6.03 -25.11 -89.33
CA GLU A 231 -6.62 -24.37 -90.46
C GLU A 231 -5.61 -24.20 -91.62
N GLU A 232 -4.31 -24.17 -91.34
CA GLU A 232 -3.22 -23.95 -92.31
C GLU A 232 -2.36 -25.21 -92.55
N GLY A 233 -1.98 -25.48 -93.82
CA GLY A 233 -1.05 -26.56 -94.20
C GLY A 233 -1.64 -27.75 -94.97
N GLY A 234 -0.80 -28.77 -95.19
CA GLY A 234 -1.14 -30.00 -95.94
C GLY A 234 -2.21 -30.86 -95.26
N VAL A 235 -2.96 -31.67 -96.02
CA VAL A 235 -4.12 -32.46 -95.51
C VAL A 235 -3.77 -33.30 -94.28
N VAL A 236 -2.58 -33.91 -94.27
CA VAL A 236 -2.10 -34.74 -93.15
C VAL A 236 -1.72 -33.88 -91.93
N SER A 237 -1.10 -32.70 -92.11
CA SER A 237 -0.72 -31.82 -90.99
C SER A 237 -1.93 -31.19 -90.32
N ARG A 238 -2.95 -30.79 -91.10
CA ARG A 238 -4.22 -30.28 -90.55
C ARG A 238 -4.95 -31.33 -89.74
N ASN A 239 -5.07 -32.56 -90.25
CA ASN A 239 -5.74 -33.64 -89.51
C ASN A 239 -5.00 -34.01 -88.21
N LYS A 240 -3.66 -33.97 -88.22
CA LYS A 240 -2.86 -34.16 -87.00
C LYS A 240 -3.07 -33.01 -85.99
N ALA A 241 -3.03 -31.76 -86.44
CA ALA A 241 -3.27 -30.61 -85.59
C ALA A 241 -4.72 -30.55 -85.04
N LYS A 242 -5.71 -31.01 -85.81
CA LYS A 242 -7.10 -31.16 -85.33
C LYS A 242 -7.22 -32.21 -84.22
N ASN A 243 -6.52 -33.34 -84.34
CA ASN A 243 -6.47 -34.34 -83.28
C ASN A 243 -5.73 -33.83 -82.04
N GLU A 244 -4.59 -33.14 -82.21
CA GLU A 244 -3.83 -32.55 -81.10
C GLU A 244 -4.60 -31.42 -80.40
N LEU A 245 -5.37 -30.60 -81.14
CA LEU A 245 -6.28 -29.60 -80.58
C LEU A 245 -7.42 -30.26 -79.78
N ALA A 246 -8.06 -31.29 -80.35
CA ALA A 246 -9.12 -32.02 -79.66
C ALA A 246 -8.59 -32.72 -78.39
N GLN A 247 -7.35 -33.22 -78.44
CA GLN A 247 -6.67 -33.79 -77.27
C GLN A 247 -6.32 -32.71 -76.24
N HIS A 248 -5.81 -31.55 -76.65
CA HIS A 248 -5.48 -30.44 -75.75
C HIS A 248 -6.71 -29.87 -75.04
N LEU A 249 -7.85 -29.78 -75.75
CA LEU A 249 -9.14 -29.36 -75.19
C LEU A 249 -9.83 -30.46 -74.35
N GLY A 250 -9.51 -31.73 -74.62
CA GLY A 250 -10.05 -32.89 -73.89
C GLY A 250 -9.23 -33.29 -72.65
N GLU A 251 -7.94 -32.94 -72.59
CA GLU A 251 -7.09 -33.13 -71.42
C GLU A 251 -7.42 -32.08 -70.34
N ASP A 252 -7.65 -32.53 -69.10
CA ASP A 252 -7.82 -31.63 -67.95
C ASP A 252 -6.54 -30.78 -67.81
N PRO A 253 -6.61 -29.43 -67.86
CA PRO A 253 -5.45 -28.56 -67.68
C PRO A 253 -5.04 -28.55 -66.21
N LEU A 254 -4.50 -29.68 -65.75
CA LEU A 254 -4.04 -29.93 -64.40
C LEU A 254 -3.10 -28.84 -63.86
N PRO A 255 -2.16 -28.28 -64.66
CA PRO A 255 -1.33 -27.15 -64.22
C PRO A 255 -2.16 -25.89 -63.91
N LEU A 256 -3.13 -25.54 -64.75
CA LEU A 256 -4.01 -24.40 -64.55
C LEU A 256 -4.91 -24.59 -63.32
N ARG A 257 -5.45 -25.79 -63.13
CA ARG A 257 -6.27 -26.12 -61.95
C ARG A 257 -5.46 -26.02 -60.67
N LYS A 258 -4.21 -26.51 -60.66
CA LYS A 258 -3.28 -26.36 -59.53
C LYS A 258 -2.97 -24.89 -59.24
N ALA A 259 -2.71 -24.07 -60.26
CA ALA A 259 -2.46 -22.65 -60.10
C ALA A 259 -3.68 -21.91 -59.50
N LYS A 260 -4.91 -22.20 -59.97
CA LYS A 260 -6.15 -21.64 -59.41
C LYS A 260 -6.38 -22.02 -57.95
N ILE A 261 -6.11 -23.27 -57.58
CA ILE A 261 -6.21 -23.72 -56.17
C ILE A 261 -5.15 -23.01 -55.30
N THR A 262 -3.93 -22.87 -55.81
CA THR A 262 -2.82 -22.20 -55.11
C THR A 262 -3.13 -20.72 -54.89
N GLN A 263 -3.61 -20.03 -55.92
CA GLN A 263 -4.08 -18.64 -55.83
C GLN A 263 -5.23 -18.50 -54.81
N ALA A 264 -6.25 -19.36 -54.86
CA ALA A 264 -7.35 -19.32 -53.91
C ALA A 264 -6.89 -19.54 -52.46
N ALA A 265 -5.90 -20.40 -52.23
CA ALA A 265 -5.28 -20.58 -50.93
C ALA A 265 -4.49 -19.33 -50.50
N ALA A 266 -3.74 -18.72 -51.41
CA ALA A 266 -2.96 -17.51 -51.17
C ALA A 266 -3.86 -16.29 -50.84
N VAL A 267 -5.02 -16.16 -51.50
CA VAL A 267 -6.02 -15.11 -51.18
C VAL A 267 -6.48 -15.24 -49.74
N LYS A 268 -6.92 -16.45 -49.34
CA LYS A 268 -7.38 -16.70 -47.96
C LYS A 268 -6.28 -16.45 -46.92
N LYS A 269 -5.04 -16.81 -47.24
CA LYS A 269 -3.89 -16.57 -46.36
C LYS A 269 -3.61 -15.07 -46.21
N ALA A 270 -3.58 -14.33 -47.33
CA ALA A 270 -3.36 -12.89 -47.33
C ALA A 270 -4.47 -12.13 -46.59
N GLU A 271 -5.75 -12.45 -46.84
CA GLU A 271 -6.88 -11.85 -46.14
C GLU A 271 -6.79 -12.07 -44.63
N ARG A 272 -6.55 -13.32 -44.20
CA ARG A 272 -6.41 -13.66 -42.77
C ARG A 272 -5.24 -12.92 -42.12
N ALA A 273 -4.09 -12.86 -42.80
CA ALA A 273 -2.91 -12.16 -42.28
C ALA A 273 -3.15 -10.65 -42.18
N THR A 274 -3.82 -10.04 -43.16
CA THR A 274 -4.17 -8.61 -43.10
C THR A 274 -5.16 -8.27 -42.00
N LEU A 275 -6.15 -9.14 -41.73
CA LEU A 275 -7.07 -8.97 -40.61
C LEU A 275 -6.32 -9.05 -39.28
N ALA A 276 -5.47 -10.07 -39.12
CA ALA A 276 -4.68 -10.24 -37.90
C ALA A 276 -3.71 -9.06 -37.66
N ALA A 277 -3.10 -8.50 -38.72
CA ALA A 277 -2.27 -7.31 -38.61
C ALA A 277 -3.07 -6.08 -38.21
N ALA A 278 -4.27 -5.89 -38.78
CA ALA A 278 -5.14 -4.78 -38.41
C ALA A 278 -5.59 -4.87 -36.94
N GLU A 279 -6.00 -6.05 -36.48
CA GLU A 279 -6.36 -6.31 -35.08
C GLU A 279 -5.18 -6.04 -34.14
N ALA A 280 -3.99 -6.57 -34.44
CA ALA A 280 -2.79 -6.34 -33.63
C ALA A 280 -2.40 -4.87 -33.56
N ARG A 281 -2.55 -4.11 -34.68
CA ARG A 281 -2.31 -2.67 -34.69
C ARG A 281 -3.30 -1.91 -33.81
N THR A 282 -4.58 -2.28 -33.83
CA THR A 282 -5.58 -1.67 -32.93
C THR A 282 -5.28 -1.97 -31.47
N ALA A 283 -4.92 -3.22 -31.15
CA ALA A 283 -4.51 -3.61 -29.80
C ALA A 283 -3.26 -2.85 -29.32
N ALA A 284 -2.27 -2.64 -30.18
CA ALA A 284 -1.07 -1.86 -29.87
C ALA A 284 -1.39 -0.38 -29.60
N ALA A 285 -2.28 0.22 -30.39
CA ALA A 285 -2.74 1.60 -30.18
C ALA A 285 -3.48 1.76 -28.84
N GLU A 286 -4.40 0.84 -28.53
CA GLU A 286 -5.13 0.83 -27.26
C GLU A 286 -4.19 0.61 -26.06
N ALA A 287 -3.24 -0.32 -26.17
CA ALA A 287 -2.27 -0.57 -25.12
C ALA A 287 -1.37 0.64 -24.87
N THR A 288 -0.99 1.38 -25.92
CA THR A 288 -0.23 2.62 -25.81
C THR A 288 -1.03 3.70 -25.09
N LYS A 289 -2.31 3.88 -25.46
CA LYS A 289 -3.20 4.83 -24.79
C LYS A 289 -3.33 4.51 -23.29
N ARG A 290 -3.59 3.24 -22.94
CA ARG A 290 -3.65 2.80 -21.54
C ARG A 290 -2.35 3.02 -20.79
N ALA A 291 -1.20 2.80 -21.44
CA ALA A 291 0.10 3.07 -20.83
C ALA A 291 0.33 4.57 -20.57
N THR A 292 -0.10 5.45 -21.49
CA THR A 292 -0.01 6.90 -21.27
C THR A 292 -0.93 7.38 -20.15
N GLU A 293 -2.16 6.88 -20.09
CA GLU A 293 -3.11 7.21 -19.01
C GLU A 293 -2.58 6.76 -17.64
N ALA A 294 -2.05 5.54 -17.55
CA ALA A 294 -1.44 5.02 -16.32
C ALA A 294 -0.20 5.81 -15.89
N LYS A 295 0.61 6.33 -16.83
CA LYS A 295 1.75 7.20 -16.52
C LYS A 295 1.32 8.53 -15.94
N GLU A 296 0.29 9.16 -16.51
CA GLU A 296 -0.25 10.41 -15.98
C GLU A 296 -0.89 10.21 -14.60
N GLU A 297 -1.60 9.10 -14.39
CA GLU A 297 -2.14 8.73 -13.07
C GLU A 297 -1.02 8.47 -12.05
N CYS A 298 0.04 7.77 -12.43
CA CYS A 298 1.21 7.58 -11.59
C CYS A 298 1.86 8.92 -11.20
N LYS A 299 1.94 9.87 -12.13
CA LYS A 299 2.47 11.21 -11.84
C LYS A 299 1.58 11.96 -10.85
N ARG A 300 0.27 11.99 -11.08
CA ARG A 300 -0.71 12.67 -10.20
C ARG A 300 -0.72 12.08 -8.80
N THR A 301 -0.67 10.76 -8.67
CA THR A 301 -0.66 10.07 -7.38
C THR A 301 0.64 10.31 -6.61
N LYS A 302 1.79 10.37 -7.30
CA LYS A 302 3.07 10.78 -6.68
C LYS A 302 3.02 12.22 -6.17
N GLU A 303 2.54 13.16 -6.98
CA GLU A 303 2.40 14.56 -6.56
C GLU A 303 1.46 14.71 -5.36
N ALA A 304 0.35 13.97 -5.34
CA ALA A 304 -0.57 13.95 -4.20
C ALA A 304 0.07 13.39 -2.93
N ALA A 305 0.85 12.29 -3.04
CA ALA A 305 1.57 11.71 -1.92
C ALA A 305 2.67 12.64 -1.38
N GLU A 306 3.39 13.34 -2.27
CA GLU A 306 4.37 14.34 -1.87
C GLU A 306 3.72 15.52 -1.15
N LYS A 307 2.59 16.02 -1.66
CA LYS A 307 1.83 17.10 -1.01
C LYS A 307 1.34 16.71 0.38
N ALA A 308 0.73 15.53 0.52
CA ALA A 308 0.26 15.03 1.81
C ALA A 308 1.40 14.90 2.83
N LEU A 309 2.59 14.48 2.39
CA LEU A 309 3.78 14.37 3.23
C LEU A 309 4.28 15.74 3.70
N GLU A 310 4.28 16.76 2.83
CA GLU A 310 4.66 18.12 3.22
C GLU A 310 3.63 18.76 4.16
N GLU A 311 2.33 18.53 3.94
CA GLU A 311 1.27 18.96 4.86
C GLU A 311 1.43 18.30 6.25
N ALA A 312 1.76 17.00 6.30
CA ALA A 312 2.02 16.30 7.57
C ALA A 312 3.25 16.85 8.30
N LYS A 313 4.34 17.14 7.59
CA LYS A 313 5.54 17.78 8.17
C LYS A 313 5.25 19.18 8.71
N GLN A 314 4.45 19.96 7.99
CA GLN A 314 4.09 21.30 8.43
C GLN A 314 3.30 21.24 9.74
N LYS A 315 2.28 20.37 9.81
CA LYS A 315 1.52 20.15 11.06
C LYS A 315 2.42 19.68 12.19
N LEU A 316 3.37 18.80 11.91
CA LEU A 316 4.32 18.34 12.92
C LEU A 316 5.15 19.51 13.46
N LYS A 317 5.68 20.36 12.57
CA LYS A 317 6.44 21.54 12.99
C LYS A 317 5.58 22.50 13.81
N GLU A 318 4.36 22.78 13.40
CA GLU A 318 3.42 23.63 14.13
C GLU A 318 3.13 23.08 15.54
N ALA A 319 2.96 21.75 15.67
CA ALA A 319 2.77 21.10 16.96
C ALA A 319 4.02 21.21 17.87
N GLU A 320 5.22 21.05 17.30
CA GLU A 320 6.48 21.20 18.04
C GLU A 320 6.73 22.64 18.49
N ASP A 321 6.52 23.61 17.59
CA ASP A 321 6.68 25.03 17.89
C ASP A 321 5.69 25.46 19.00
N TYR A 322 4.44 24.98 18.93
CA TYR A 322 3.44 25.22 19.96
C TYR A 322 3.83 24.60 21.31
N LEU A 323 4.30 23.35 21.31
CA LEU A 323 4.69 22.66 22.53
C LEU A 323 5.91 23.30 23.21
N ASN A 324 6.88 23.77 22.42
CA ASN A 324 8.02 24.55 22.91
C ASN A 324 7.57 25.88 23.55
N GLU A 325 6.57 26.55 22.99
CA GLU A 325 5.97 27.75 23.59
C GLU A 325 5.33 27.42 24.94
N VAL A 326 4.52 26.36 25.02
CA VAL A 326 3.85 25.92 26.26
C VAL A 326 4.87 25.58 27.34
N LYS A 327 5.95 24.88 26.98
CA LYS A 327 7.05 24.50 27.88
C LYS A 327 7.77 25.70 28.52
N SER A 328 7.82 26.83 27.83
CA SER A 328 8.50 28.03 28.32
C SER A 328 7.75 28.78 29.43
N ARG A 329 6.46 28.46 29.63
CA ARG A 329 5.61 29.10 30.65
C ARG A 329 5.84 28.45 32.03
N PRO A 330 5.67 29.19 33.15
CA PRO A 330 5.72 28.60 34.49
C PRO A 330 4.42 27.84 34.83
N GLY A 331 4.45 26.94 35.83
CA GLY A 331 3.25 26.26 36.35
C GLY A 331 2.67 25.14 35.48
N GLN A 332 3.50 24.55 34.61
CA GLN A 332 3.05 23.61 33.58
C GLN A 332 3.06 22.15 34.04
N ALA A 333 2.15 21.36 33.48
CA ALA A 333 2.13 19.90 33.57
C ALA A 333 3.31 19.26 32.81
N GLN A 334 4.52 19.29 33.39
CA GLN A 334 5.76 18.85 32.73
C GLN A 334 5.70 17.39 32.25
N GLY A 335 5.05 16.51 33.01
CA GLY A 335 4.86 15.10 32.62
C GLY A 335 4.02 14.96 31.36
N ALA A 336 2.92 15.70 31.27
CA ALA A 336 2.08 15.73 30.08
C ALA A 336 2.81 16.33 28.87
N ILE A 337 3.58 17.41 29.06
CA ILE A 337 4.39 18.02 27.99
C ILE A 337 5.41 17.01 27.46
N TRP A 338 6.17 16.38 28.35
CA TRP A 338 7.16 15.37 27.96
C TRP A 338 6.51 14.20 27.21
N TRP A 339 5.33 13.77 27.63
CA TRP A 339 4.61 12.69 26.96
C TRP A 339 4.23 13.05 25.52
N ILE A 340 3.72 14.27 25.30
CA ILE A 340 3.38 14.77 23.98
C ILE A 340 4.65 14.97 23.14
N GLU A 341 5.74 15.48 23.71
CA GLU A 341 7.05 15.58 23.02
C GLU A 341 7.51 14.21 22.55
N ARG A 342 7.36 13.19 23.39
CA ARG A 342 7.75 11.82 23.06
C ARG A 342 6.87 11.22 21.96
N GLU A 343 5.57 11.45 22.00
CA GLU A 343 4.62 11.02 20.96
C GLU A 343 4.88 11.74 19.62
N LEU A 344 5.18 13.05 19.62
CA LEU A 344 5.60 13.79 18.42
C LEU A 344 6.93 13.26 17.90
N HIS A 345 7.88 12.97 18.79
CA HIS A 345 9.12 12.33 18.41
C HIS A 345 8.84 10.99 17.73
N GLU A 346 8.01 10.10 18.30
CA GLU A 346 7.63 8.85 17.62
C GLU A 346 6.91 9.08 16.28
N ALA A 347 6.09 10.12 16.15
CA ALA A 347 5.47 10.49 14.87
C ALA A 347 6.53 10.83 13.80
N LYS A 348 7.69 11.40 14.17
CA LYS A 348 8.82 11.59 13.23
C LYS A 348 9.38 10.29 12.66
N ALA A 349 9.18 9.15 13.32
CA ALA A 349 9.63 7.85 12.80
C ALA A 349 8.89 7.46 11.51
N TYR A 350 7.70 8.02 11.27
CA TYR A 350 6.95 7.80 10.03
C TYR A 350 7.50 8.63 8.85
N VAL A 351 8.39 9.58 9.09
CA VAL A 351 9.09 10.31 8.03
C VAL A 351 10.25 9.45 7.51
N PRO A 352 10.44 9.29 6.19
CA PRO A 352 11.62 8.63 5.65
C PRO A 352 12.91 9.30 6.16
N GLU A 353 13.93 8.52 6.53
CA GLU A 353 15.20 9.05 7.07
C GLU A 353 15.82 10.14 6.18
N ARG A 354 15.74 9.98 4.86
CA ARG A 354 16.21 10.95 3.86
C ARG A 354 15.51 12.31 3.93
N LYS A 355 14.37 12.39 4.61
CA LYS A 355 13.51 13.58 4.77
C LYS A 355 13.43 14.06 6.24
N GLY A 356 14.32 13.60 7.12
CA GLY A 356 14.45 14.07 8.50
C GLY A 356 13.77 13.21 9.57
N GLY A 357 13.28 12.01 9.22
CA GLY A 357 12.83 11.03 10.21
C GLY A 357 13.97 10.21 10.80
N TYR A 358 13.65 9.36 11.77
CA TYR A 358 14.60 8.44 12.40
C TYR A 358 14.05 7.02 12.41
N ARG A 359 14.93 6.02 12.36
CA ARG A 359 14.53 4.62 12.49
C ARG A 359 14.40 4.25 13.96
N LYS A 360 13.19 3.81 14.35
CA LYS A 360 12.94 3.18 15.66
C LYS A 360 13.86 1.96 15.75
N LYS A 361 14.77 1.98 16.73
CA LYS A 361 15.75 0.90 16.96
C LYS A 361 15.10 -0.33 17.57
#